data_AF-A0A7R8ZKP3-F1
#
_entry.id   AF-A0A7R8ZKP3-F1
#
_cell.length_a   1.000
_cell.length_b   1.000
_cell.length_c   1.000
_cell.angle_alpha   90.00
_cell.angle_beta   90.00
_cell.angle_gamma   90.00
#
_symmetry.space_group_name_H-M   'P 1'
#
loop_
_entity.id
_entity.type
_entity.pdbx_description
1 polymer ?
#
loop_
_entity_poly.entity_id
_entity_poly.type
_entity_poly.pdbx_seq_one_letter_code
_entity_poly.pdbx_strand_id
1 'polypeptide(L)'
;MRALVASSNQSLQRLCTLSQIDAELAAIQLMDSKQDFKPWLLNKVNFLLNNDMQKELRALCDDLLGPAHSSATTSKWEDQIMGHSKRELLREILPLFAKCLPVQRLCLEYKEQLDVLDRFAHSNNASR
;
A
#
# COMPACT_ATOMS: atom_id res chain seq x y z
N MET A 1 31.40 -5.91 18.55
CA MET A 1 31.45 -6.11 17.08
C MET A 1 30.44 -7.16 16.56
N ARG A 2 30.26 -8.35 17.17
CA ARG A 2 29.33 -9.40 16.67
C ARG A 2 27.84 -8.97 16.55
N ALA A 3 27.32 -8.19 17.50
CA ALA A 3 25.92 -7.70 17.44
C ALA A 3 25.66 -6.74 16.27
N LEU A 4 26.66 -5.94 15.87
CA LEU A 4 26.55 -4.99 14.74
C LEU A 4 26.47 -5.74 13.40
N VAL A 5 27.25 -6.82 13.25
CA VAL A 5 27.25 -7.67 12.05
C VAL A 5 25.96 -8.48 11.93
N ALA A 6 25.42 -8.98 13.05
CA ALA A 6 24.15 -9.70 13.06
C ALA A 6 22.96 -8.79 12.67
N SER A 7 22.91 -7.56 13.20
CA SER A 7 21.89 -6.56 12.84
C SER A 7 21.99 -6.10 11.38
N SER A 8 23.22 -5.99 10.85
CA SER A 8 23.46 -5.67 9.44
C SER A 8 22.97 -6.79 8.52
N ASN A 9 23.19 -8.06 8.88
CA ASN A 9 22.73 -9.21 8.12
C ASN A 9 21.20 -9.30 8.12
N GLN A 10 20.54 -9.08 9.26
CA GLN A 10 19.08 -9.07 9.34
C GLN A 10 18.43 -7.97 8.50
N SER A 11 19.06 -6.79 8.42
CA SER A 11 18.55 -5.70 7.59
C SER A 11 18.68 -6.02 6.09
N LEU A 12 19.80 -6.61 5.66
CA LEU A 12 19.97 -7.08 4.29
C LEU A 12 18.98 -8.20 3.93
N GLN A 13 18.76 -9.15 4.83
CA GLN A 13 17.78 -10.22 4.66
C GLN A 13 16.38 -9.64 4.41
N ARG A 14 15.95 -8.66 5.23
CA ARG A 14 14.64 -8.00 5.06
C ARG A 14 14.49 -7.32 3.69
N LEU A 15 15.52 -6.60 3.25
CA LEU A 15 15.53 -5.94 1.95
C LEU A 15 15.49 -6.95 0.79
N CYS A 16 16.24 -8.06 0.91
CA CYS A 16 16.23 -9.14 -0.07
C CYS A 16 14.83 -9.78 -0.18
N THR A 17 14.21 -10.10 0.95
CA THR A 17 12.85 -10.67 0.98
C THR A 17 11.82 -9.70 0.39
N LEU A 18 11.89 -8.40 0.70
CA LEU A 18 11.01 -7.41 0.10
C LEU A 18 11.17 -7.35 -1.42
N SER A 19 12.42 -7.34 -1.91
CA SER A 19 12.71 -7.36 -3.35
C SER A 19 12.18 -8.61 -4.04
N GLN A 20 12.20 -9.76 -3.37
CA GLN A 20 11.63 -11.00 -3.91
C GLN A 20 10.11 -10.90 -4.03
N ILE A 21 9.43 -10.41 -2.98
CA ILE A 21 7.98 -10.20 -2.99
C ILE A 21 7.59 -9.22 -4.13
N ASP A 22 8.38 -8.18 -4.34
CA ASP A 22 8.18 -7.22 -5.43
C ASP A 22 8.35 -7.85 -6.81
N ALA A 23 9.35 -8.72 -6.98
CA ALA A 23 9.54 -9.47 -8.22
C ALA A 23 8.39 -10.45 -8.48
N GLU A 24 7.87 -11.10 -7.45
CA GLU A 24 6.72 -12.02 -7.53
C GLU A 24 5.45 -11.26 -7.93
N LEU A 25 5.18 -10.08 -7.35
CA LEU A 25 4.09 -9.21 -7.77
C LEU A 25 4.21 -8.76 -9.23
N ALA A 26 5.42 -8.40 -9.68
CA ALA A 26 5.65 -8.03 -11.07
C ALA A 26 5.43 -9.21 -12.03
N ALA A 27 5.83 -10.42 -11.65
CA ALA A 27 5.58 -11.64 -12.42
C ALA A 27 4.08 -11.94 -12.54
N ILE A 28 3.32 -11.79 -11.45
CA ILE A 28 1.85 -11.96 -11.44
C ILE A 28 1.17 -10.96 -12.39
N GLN A 29 1.64 -9.71 -12.41
CA GLN A 29 1.15 -8.70 -13.35
C GLN A 29 1.46 -9.06 -14.80
N LEU A 30 2.69 -9.52 -15.08
CA LEU A 30 3.09 -9.96 -16.41
C LEU A 30 2.25 -11.16 -16.90
N MET A 31 1.85 -12.04 -15.98
CA MET A 31 1.00 -13.20 -16.26
C MET A 31 -0.50 -12.89 -16.28
N ASP A 32 -0.90 -11.63 -16.04
CA ASP A 32 -2.29 -11.19 -15.85
C ASP A 32 -3.09 -12.05 -14.83
N SER A 33 -2.43 -12.60 -13.81
CA SER A 33 -3.11 -13.42 -12.80
C SER A 33 -3.78 -12.55 -11.72
N LYS A 34 -4.97 -12.03 -12.04
CA LYS A 34 -5.75 -11.14 -11.16
C LYS A 34 -6.12 -11.77 -9.82
N GLN A 35 -6.28 -13.09 -9.79
CA GLN A 35 -6.65 -13.85 -8.59
C GLN A 35 -5.49 -13.94 -7.58
N ASP A 36 -4.24 -13.95 -8.06
CA ASP A 36 -3.05 -14.11 -7.22
C ASP A 36 -2.54 -12.76 -6.71
N PHE A 37 -2.86 -11.66 -7.41
CA PHE A 37 -2.36 -10.32 -7.08
C PHE A 37 -2.71 -9.89 -5.66
N LYS A 38 -3.99 -10.01 -5.27
CA LYS A 38 -4.47 -9.53 -3.97
C LYS A 38 -3.86 -10.31 -2.79
N PRO A 39 -3.85 -11.66 -2.77
CA PRO A 39 -3.13 -12.42 -1.74
C PRO A 39 -1.66 -12.01 -1.59
N TRP A 40 -0.97 -11.79 -2.71
CA TRP A 40 0.44 -11.36 -2.71
C TRP A 40 0.64 -9.93 -2.19
N LEU A 41 -0.27 -9.02 -2.51
CA LEU A 41 -0.28 -7.67 -1.95
C LEU A 41 -0.47 -7.70 -0.43
N LEU A 42 -1.40 -8.52 0.06
CA LEU A 42 -1.61 -8.72 1.50
C LEU A 42 -0.38 -9.33 2.18
N ASN A 43 0.31 -10.27 1.53
CA ASN A 43 1.57 -10.83 2.01
C ASN A 43 2.64 -9.73 2.16
N LYS A 44 2.81 -8.88 1.13
CA LYS A 44 3.72 -7.72 1.18
C LYS A 44 3.40 -6.80 2.35
N VAL A 45 2.14 -6.43 2.53
CA VAL A 45 1.70 -5.54 3.62
C VAL A 45 2.00 -6.15 4.99
N ASN A 46 1.68 -7.43 5.20
CA ASN A 46 1.99 -8.11 6.46
C ASN A 46 3.50 -8.17 6.70
N PHE A 47 4.29 -8.44 5.67
CA PHE A 47 5.75 -8.41 5.76
C PHE A 47 6.26 -7.04 6.21
N LEU A 48 5.77 -5.95 5.60
CA LEU A 48 6.16 -4.58 5.95
C LEU A 48 5.80 -4.22 7.40
N LEU A 49 4.59 -4.59 7.85
CA LEU A 49 4.12 -4.38 9.22
C LEU A 49 4.98 -5.12 10.25
N ASN A 50 5.27 -6.40 9.98
CA ASN A 50 6.07 -7.25 10.88
C ASN A 50 7.54 -6.83 10.98
N ASN A 51 8.03 -6.08 10.00
CA ASN A 51 9.43 -5.64 9.93
C ASN A 51 9.63 -4.14 10.23
N ASP A 52 8.59 -3.44 10.67
CA ASP A 52 8.56 -1.99 10.96
C ASP A 52 9.06 -1.12 9.78
N MET A 53 8.73 -1.53 8.55
CA MET A 53 9.14 -0.86 7.32
C MET A 53 8.14 0.24 6.92
N GLN A 54 8.02 1.25 7.79
CA GLN A 54 6.97 2.28 7.67
C GLN A 54 7.10 3.16 6.42
N LYS A 55 8.32 3.40 5.93
CA LYS A 55 8.54 4.23 4.73
C LYS A 55 7.98 3.56 3.49
N GLU A 56 8.25 2.27 3.36
CA GLU A 56 7.80 1.42 2.26
C GLU A 56 6.29 1.20 2.34
N LEU A 57 5.74 1.04 3.56
CA LEU A 57 4.30 0.96 3.77
C LEU A 57 3.60 2.27 3.38
N ARG A 58 4.17 3.42 3.75
CA ARG A 58 3.65 4.73 3.37
C ARG A 58 3.64 4.89 1.85
N ALA A 59 4.75 4.58 1.17
CA ALA A 59 4.83 4.67 -0.29
C ALA A 59 3.79 3.77 -0.99
N LEU A 60 3.53 2.58 -0.46
CA LEU A 60 2.48 1.69 -0.95
C LEU A 60 1.07 2.30 -0.78
N CYS A 61 0.78 2.86 0.39
CA CYS A 61 -0.50 3.51 0.64
C CYS A 61 -0.69 4.78 -0.21
N ASP A 62 0.36 5.56 -0.43
CA ASP A 62 0.36 6.73 -1.31
C ASP A 62 0.01 6.34 -2.76
N ASP A 63 0.61 5.26 -3.28
CA ASP A 63 0.27 4.74 -4.62
C ASP A 63 -1.17 4.22 -4.70
N LEU A 64 -1.67 3.56 -3.65
CA LEU A 64 -3.03 3.04 -3.63
C LEU A 64 -4.09 4.15 -3.49
N LEU A 65 -3.79 5.22 -2.74
CA LEU A 65 -4.68 6.35 -2.56
C LEU A 65 -4.78 7.20 -3.84
N GLY A 66 -3.63 7.47 -4.45
CA GLY A 66 -3.51 8.41 -5.56
C GLY A 66 -3.59 9.88 -5.14
N PRO A 67 -3.67 10.80 -6.11
CA PRO A 67 -3.73 12.23 -5.83
C PRO A 67 -4.98 12.60 -5.03
N ALA A 68 -4.77 13.25 -3.87
CA ALA A 68 -5.85 13.69 -2.97
C ALA A 68 -6.65 14.91 -3.50
N HIS A 69 -6.11 15.62 -4.49
CA HIS A 69 -6.73 16.80 -5.10
C HIS A 69 -6.78 16.62 -6.62
N SER A 70 -7.96 16.78 -7.22
CA SER A 70 -8.21 16.64 -8.66
C SER A 70 -7.38 17.58 -9.55
N SER A 71 -6.69 18.57 -8.96
CA SER A 71 -5.88 19.59 -9.62
C SER A 71 -4.39 19.24 -9.75
N ALA A 72 -3.91 18.18 -9.08
CA ALA A 72 -2.58 17.64 -9.32
C ALA A 72 -2.64 16.74 -10.56
N THR A 73 -1.91 17.09 -11.60
CA THR A 73 -1.91 16.46 -12.93
C THR A 73 -1.95 14.93 -12.82
N THR A 74 -3.12 14.36 -13.16
CA THR A 74 -3.50 12.95 -13.06
C THR A 74 -2.81 12.03 -14.07
N SER A 75 -1.81 12.51 -14.82
CA SER A 75 -1.38 11.87 -16.07
C SER A 75 -0.62 10.54 -15.91
N LYS A 76 -0.38 10.06 -14.68
CA LYS A 76 0.36 8.81 -14.41
C LYS A 76 -0.30 7.87 -13.40
N TRP A 77 -1.33 8.31 -12.69
CA TRP A 77 -1.97 7.47 -11.67
C TRP A 77 -3.22 6.80 -12.25
N GLU A 78 -3.24 5.48 -12.20
CA GLU A 78 -4.38 4.65 -12.58
C GLU A 78 -5.14 4.23 -11.31
N ASP A 79 -6.47 4.34 -11.34
CA ASP A 79 -7.34 4.01 -10.21
C ASP A 79 -7.55 2.51 -10.04
N GLN A 80 -7.21 1.73 -11.07
CA GLN A 80 -7.25 0.28 -11.06
C GLN A 80 -5.87 -0.34 -11.21
N ILE A 81 -5.70 -1.53 -10.64
CA ILE A 81 -4.53 -2.39 -10.81
C ILE A 81 -5.02 -3.83 -10.91
N MET A 82 -4.69 -4.52 -12.00
CA MET A 82 -5.11 -5.91 -12.22
C MET A 82 -6.64 -6.12 -12.09
N GLY A 83 -7.45 -5.11 -12.46
CA GLY A 83 -8.92 -5.14 -12.33
C GLY A 83 -9.46 -4.92 -10.91
N HIS A 84 -8.60 -4.56 -9.95
CA HIS A 84 -9.00 -4.17 -8.59
C HIS A 84 -8.90 -2.66 -8.44
N SER A 85 -9.87 -2.03 -7.77
CA SER A 85 -9.76 -0.61 -7.40
C SER A 85 -8.65 -0.42 -6.36
N LYS A 86 -7.67 0.43 -6.65
CA LYS A 86 -6.55 0.72 -5.74
C LYS A 86 -7.03 1.25 -4.39
N ARG A 87 -8.06 2.10 -4.39
CA ARG A 87 -8.65 2.66 -3.16
C ARG A 87 -9.46 1.63 -2.38
N GLU A 88 -10.09 0.66 -3.04
CA GLU A 88 -10.73 -0.47 -2.35
C GLU A 88 -9.69 -1.37 -1.69
N LEU A 89 -8.60 -1.68 -2.40
CA LEU A 89 -7.46 -2.40 -1.82
C LEU A 89 -6.92 -1.65 -0.60
N LEU A 90 -6.77 -0.32 -0.67
CA LEU A 90 -6.35 0.49 0.48
C LEU A 90 -7.30 0.31 1.67
N ARG A 91 -8.62 0.38 1.45
CA ARG A 91 -9.62 0.16 2.51
C ARG A 91 -9.51 -1.22 3.14
N GLU A 92 -9.19 -2.25 2.37
CA GLU A 92 -9.05 -3.61 2.85
C GLU A 92 -7.77 -3.85 3.66
N ILE A 93 -6.67 -3.15 3.33
CA ILE A 93 -5.41 -3.31 4.07
C ILE A 93 -5.35 -2.48 5.35
N LEU A 94 -6.04 -1.35 5.43
CA LEU A 94 -6.02 -0.46 6.61
C LEU A 94 -6.40 -1.17 7.93
N PRO A 95 -7.39 -2.08 7.99
CA PRO A 95 -7.67 -2.87 9.19
C PRO A 95 -6.49 -3.72 9.69
N LEU A 96 -5.55 -4.10 8.82
CA LEU A 96 -4.33 -4.82 9.22
C LEU A 96 -3.42 -3.93 10.06
N PHE A 97 -3.44 -2.61 9.80
CA PHE A 97 -2.58 -1.63 10.46
C PHE A 97 -3.07 -1.34 11.88
N ALA A 98 -4.38 -1.44 12.11
CA ALA A 98 -4.99 -1.23 13.42
C ALA A 98 -4.49 -2.19 14.50
N LYS A 99 -3.87 -3.31 14.10
CA LYS A 99 -3.24 -4.27 15.02
C LYS A 99 -1.84 -3.85 15.48
N CYS A 100 -1.26 -2.79 14.88
CA CYS A 100 0.11 -2.36 15.09
C CYS A 100 0.14 -0.89 15.57
N LEU A 101 0.48 -0.66 16.84
CA LEU A 101 0.56 0.68 17.45
C LEU A 101 1.41 1.71 16.66
N PRO A 102 2.59 1.36 16.11
CA PRO A 102 3.43 2.33 15.41
C PRO A 102 2.79 2.92 14.15
N VAL A 103 1.90 2.17 13.50
CA VAL A 103 1.24 2.57 12.24
C VAL A 103 -0.21 3.02 12.45
N GLN A 104 -0.68 3.10 13.70
CA GLN A 104 -2.04 3.54 14.01
C GLN A 104 -2.31 4.96 13.50
N ARG A 105 -1.33 5.85 13.63
CA ARG A 105 -1.41 7.22 13.09
C ARG A 105 -1.52 7.24 11.57
N LEU A 106 -0.74 6.39 10.90
CA LEU A 106 -0.78 6.21 9.45
C LEU A 106 -2.15 5.68 8.99
N CYS A 107 -2.70 4.72 9.73
CA CYS A 107 -4.03 4.17 9.48
C CYS A 107 -5.12 5.26 9.53
N LEU A 108 -5.10 6.10 10.57
CA LEU A 108 -6.05 7.20 10.72
C LEU A 108 -5.93 8.22 9.59
N GLU A 109 -4.70 8.61 9.23
CA GLU A 109 -4.39 9.55 8.16
C GLU A 109 -5.02 9.11 6.82
N TYR A 110 -4.78 7.87 6.39
CA TYR A 110 -5.32 7.37 5.12
C TYR A 110 -6.83 7.14 5.17
N LYS A 111 -7.38 6.75 6.31
CA LYS A 111 -8.83 6.63 6.49
C LYS A 111 -9.51 7.99 6.31
N GLU A 112 -8.99 9.03 6.96
CA GLU A 112 -9.51 10.40 6.81
C GLU A 112 -9.41 10.91 5.37
N GLN A 113 -8.30 10.63 4.68
CA GLN A 113 -8.11 11.02 3.28
C GLN A 113 -9.10 10.30 2.34
N LEU A 114 -9.35 9.01 2.55
CA LEU A 114 -10.37 8.26 1.81
C LEU A 114 -11.77 8.83 2.06
N ASP A 115 -12.12 9.13 3.31
CA ASP A 115 -13.42 9.71 3.67
C ASP A 115 -13.62 11.09 3.04
N VAL A 116 -12.56 11.91 2.96
CA VAL A 116 -12.57 13.21 2.27
C VAL A 116 -12.86 13.02 0.78
N LEU A 117 -12.17 12.09 0.11
CA LEU A 117 -12.36 11.79 -1.31
C LEU A 117 -13.78 11.30 -1.60
N ASP A 118 -14.34 10.45 -0.75
CA ASP A 118 -15.71 9.99 -0.88
C ASP A 118 -16.70 11.15 -0.80
N ARG A 119 -16.53 12.08 0.15
CA ARG A 119 -17.40 13.27 0.25
C ARG A 119 -17.37 14.14 -1.01
N PHE A 120 -16.19 14.34 -1.60
CA PHE A 120 -16.08 15.10 -2.85
C PHE A 120 -16.75 14.39 -4.03
N ALA A 121 -16.65 13.06 -4.11
CA ALA A 121 -17.32 12.28 -5.15
C ALA A 121 -18.85 12.44 -5.08
N HIS A 122 -19.44 12.42 -3.87
CA HIS A 122 -20.87 12.60 -3.68
C HIS A 122 -21.33 14.04 -3.97
N SER A 123 -20.55 15.05 -3.56
CA SER A 123 -20.89 16.47 -3.83
C SER A 123 -20.91 16.80 -5.32
N ASN A 124 -20.03 16.17 -6.12
CA ASN A 124 -19.97 16.39 -7.56
C ASN A 124 -21.15 15.74 -8.32
N ASN A 125 -21.76 14.70 -7.74
CA ASN A 125 -22.91 14.02 -8.33
C ASN A 125 -24.26 14.69 -7.99
N ALA A 126 -24.32 15.51 -6.92
CA ALA A 126 -25.50 16.28 -6.54
C ALA A 126 -25.65 17.62 -7.30
N SER A 127 -24.64 18.00 -8.09
CA SER A 127 -24.59 19.26 -8.85
C SER A 127 -24.76 19.06 -10.36
N ARG A 128 -25.19 17.88 -10.80
CA ARG A 128 -25.52 17.50 -12.18
C ARG A 128 -26.98 17.11 -12.28
#